data_AF-A0A0F9TW35-F1
#
_entry.id   AF-A0A0F9TW35-F1
#
_cell.length_a   1.000
_cell.length_b   1.000
_cell.length_c   1.000
_cell.angle_alpha   90.00
_cell.angle_beta   90.00
_cell.angle_gamma   90.00
#
_symmetry.space_group_name_H-M   'P 1'
#
loop_
_entity.id
_entity.type
_entity.pdbx_description
1 polymer ?
#
loop_
_entity_poly.entity_id
_entity_poly.type
_entity_poly.pdbx_seq_one_letter_code
_entity_poly.pdbx_strand_id
1 'polypeptide(L)'
;MTDTKDDGGPVDGTLLLLATGEIATVSEADIEVVNLYAWRLGLNGYVYRVGGRKRGEVCLLHRFVMNVCNGEEIHHINGNRLDNRRENLEITTRSEHQRQHHSHITSARNRSNRIYPLSRHCLGCGKLFRVHPDHRGRNRYCSRDCGNRNRRKVCNVS
;
A
#
# COMPACT_ATOMS: atom_id res chain seq x y z
N MET A 1 -33.09 1.83 26.62
CA MET A 1 -33.03 0.52 25.98
C MET A 1 -31.86 0.54 25.01
N THR A 2 -30.85 -0.30 25.28
CA THR A 2 -29.63 -0.41 24.48
C THR A 2 -29.87 -1.35 23.31
N ASP A 3 -29.97 -0.80 22.11
CA ASP A 3 -29.88 -1.56 20.86
C ASP A 3 -28.41 -1.96 20.63
N THR A 4 -28.00 -3.10 21.18
CA THR A 4 -26.80 -3.81 20.72
C THR A 4 -27.20 -4.59 19.47
N LYS A 5 -26.78 -4.09 18.31
CA LYS A 5 -26.80 -4.86 17.07
C LYS A 5 -25.80 -6.02 17.23
N ASP A 6 -26.35 -7.23 17.24
CA ASP A 6 -25.63 -8.47 16.97
C ASP A 6 -25.12 -8.42 15.52
N ASP A 7 -23.87 -8.01 15.33
CA ASP A 7 -23.16 -8.06 14.06
C ASP A 7 -21.99 -9.05 14.17
N GLY A 8 -22.23 -10.30 13.75
CA GLY A 8 -21.15 -11.24 13.45
C GLY A 8 -21.42 -12.65 13.95
N GLY A 9 -21.79 -13.53 13.01
CA GLY A 9 -21.98 -14.96 13.23
C GLY A 9 -20.74 -15.70 13.76
N PRO A 10 -20.77 -17.04 13.80
CA PRO A 10 -19.77 -17.85 14.49
C PRO A 10 -18.36 -17.53 13.96
N VAL A 11 -17.54 -16.96 14.83
CA VAL A 11 -16.11 -16.74 14.59
C VAL A 11 -15.43 -18.10 14.64
N ASP A 12 -15.45 -18.82 13.52
CA ASP A 12 -14.89 -20.18 13.38
C ASP A 12 -13.35 -20.15 13.31
N GLY A 13 -12.73 -19.35 14.18
CA GLY A 13 -11.29 -19.18 14.29
C GLY A 13 -10.87 -18.99 15.74
N THR A 14 -9.68 -19.47 16.06
CA THR A 14 -9.11 -19.40 17.40
C THR A 14 -8.56 -18.01 17.68
N LEU A 15 -8.84 -17.50 18.88
CA LEU A 15 -8.33 -16.21 19.35
C LEU A 15 -6.87 -16.34 19.81
N LEU A 16 -6.04 -15.38 19.40
CA LEU A 16 -4.64 -15.26 19.77
C LEU A 16 -4.42 -13.91 20.48
N LEU A 17 -4.08 -13.95 21.77
CA LEU A 17 -3.73 -12.75 22.53
C LEU A 17 -2.30 -12.29 22.17
N LEU A 18 -2.18 -11.05 21.71
CA LEU A 18 -0.90 -10.45 21.38
C LEU A 18 -0.24 -9.87 22.64
N ALA A 19 1.09 -9.83 22.65
CA ALA A 19 1.89 -9.24 23.73
C ALA A 19 1.62 -7.74 23.94
N THR A 20 1.01 -7.08 22.95
CA THR A 20 0.58 -5.68 23.01
C THR A 20 -0.85 -5.52 23.57
N GLY A 21 -1.56 -6.62 23.83
CA GLY A 21 -2.88 -6.66 24.48
C GLY A 21 -4.06 -6.83 23.51
N GLU A 22 -3.85 -6.64 22.21
CA GLU A 22 -4.89 -6.86 21.20
C GLU A 22 -5.09 -8.36 20.90
N ILE A 23 -6.18 -8.68 20.22
CA ILE A 23 -6.55 -10.05 19.83
C ILE A 23 -6.48 -10.17 18.31
N ALA A 24 -5.79 -11.21 17.84
CA ALA A 24 -5.83 -11.66 16.46
C ALA A 24 -6.65 -12.96 16.36
N THR A 25 -7.13 -13.28 15.16
CA THR A 25 -7.84 -14.54 14.88
C THR A 25 -7.02 -15.38 13.91
N VAL A 26 -6.94 -16.69 14.16
CA VAL A 26 -6.19 -17.66 13.34
C VAL A 26 -7.06 -18.90 13.13
N SER A 27 -6.90 -19.61 12.00
CA SER A 27 -7.62 -20.88 11.78
C SER A 27 -7.20 -21.93 12.82
N GLU A 28 -8.12 -22.79 13.23
CA GLU A 28 -7.86 -23.81 14.25
C GLU A 28 -6.66 -24.71 13.90
N ALA A 29 -6.53 -25.10 12.62
CA ALA A 29 -5.44 -25.94 12.13
C ALA A 29 -4.03 -25.33 12.27
N ASP A 30 -3.92 -24.02 12.55
CA ASP A 30 -2.64 -23.31 12.66
C ASP A 30 -2.28 -22.93 14.08
N ILE A 31 -3.22 -23.03 15.02
CA ILE A 31 -3.02 -22.45 16.35
C ILE A 31 -1.86 -23.13 17.11
N GLU A 32 -1.70 -24.45 16.95
CA GLU A 32 -0.64 -25.21 17.62
C GLU A 32 0.75 -24.70 17.23
N VAL A 33 0.99 -24.49 15.93
CA VAL A 33 2.27 -24.00 15.42
C VAL A 33 2.46 -22.49 15.67
N VAL A 34 1.37 -21.72 15.65
CA VAL A 34 1.41 -20.28 15.93
C VAL A 34 1.76 -20.01 17.40
N ASN A 35 1.25 -20.82 18.33
CA ASN A 35 1.51 -20.71 19.77
C ASN A 35 2.94 -21.05 20.19
N LEU A 36 3.77 -21.61 19.29
CA LEU A 36 5.20 -21.78 19.55
C LEU A 36 5.96 -20.45 19.70
N TYR A 37 5.33 -19.34 19.32
CA TYR A 37 5.91 -18.02 19.34
C TYR A 37 4.98 -17.00 20.00
N ALA A 38 5.58 -15.99 20.62
CA ALA A 38 4.85 -14.80 21.02
C ALA A 38 4.71 -13.83 19.83
N TRP A 39 3.60 -13.09 19.79
CA TRP A 39 3.25 -12.18 18.71
C TRP A 39 2.88 -10.79 19.26
N ARG A 40 3.06 -9.73 18.46
CA ARG A 40 2.75 -8.34 18.83
C ARG A 40 2.18 -7.56 17.64
N LEU A 41 1.35 -6.56 17.92
CA LEU A 41 0.90 -5.62 16.90
C LEU A 41 2.01 -4.60 16.58
N GLY A 42 2.28 -4.38 15.31
CA GLY A 42 3.13 -3.30 14.83
C GLY A 42 2.33 -2.02 14.57
N LEU A 43 3.01 -0.87 14.56
CA LEU A 43 2.38 0.42 14.25
C LEU A 43 1.77 0.49 12.84
N ASN A 44 2.23 -0.38 11.93
CA ASN A 44 1.61 -0.52 10.61
C ASN A 44 0.43 -1.50 10.62
N GLY A 45 -0.12 -1.89 11.77
CA GLY A 45 -1.30 -2.74 11.90
C GLY A 45 -1.07 -4.22 11.59
N TYR A 46 0.14 -4.65 11.23
CA TYR A 46 0.44 -6.06 11.03
C TYR A 46 0.93 -6.73 12.32
N VAL A 47 0.68 -8.05 12.43
CA VAL A 47 1.13 -8.85 13.56
C VAL A 47 2.52 -9.43 13.29
N TYR A 48 3.45 -9.16 14.21
CA TYR A 48 4.85 -9.59 14.15
C TYR A 48 5.18 -10.58 15.24
N ARG A 49 6.06 -11.52 14.95
CA ARG A 49 6.70 -12.35 15.97
C ARG A 49 7.51 -11.48 16.92
N VAL A 50 7.43 -11.76 18.22
CA VAL A 50 8.24 -11.14 19.27
C VAL A 50 9.64 -11.72 19.24
N GLY A 51 10.65 -10.85 19.36
CA GLY A 51 12.06 -11.21 19.28
C GLY A 51 12.79 -10.53 18.12
N GLY A 52 14.10 -10.80 18.02
CA GLY A 52 14.95 -10.23 16.97
C GLY A 52 14.69 -10.85 15.61
N ARG A 53 14.68 -10.02 14.56
CA ARG A 53 14.59 -10.48 13.16
C ARG A 53 15.88 -11.21 12.77
N LYS A 54 15.85 -12.54 12.73
CA LYS A 54 16.91 -13.32 12.09
C LYS A 54 16.73 -13.29 10.57
N ARG A 55 17.83 -13.18 9.83
CA ARG A 55 17.81 -13.17 8.37
C ARG A 55 17.27 -14.51 7.86
N GLY A 56 16.22 -14.47 7.03
CA GLY A 56 15.60 -15.65 6.44
C GLY A 56 14.39 -16.20 7.19
N GLU A 57 14.14 -15.77 8.43
CA GLU A 57 12.94 -16.19 9.17
C GLU A 57 11.72 -15.34 8.82
N VAL A 58 10.55 -15.98 8.78
CA VAL A 58 9.26 -15.31 8.60
C VAL A 58 8.87 -14.63 9.92
N CYS A 59 8.67 -13.31 9.88
CA CYS A 59 8.35 -12.51 11.07
C CYS A 59 6.91 -12.02 11.12
N LEU A 60 6.13 -12.18 10.06
CA LEU A 60 4.74 -11.72 9.95
C LEU A 60 3.79 -12.89 10.10
N LEU A 61 2.75 -12.75 10.92
CA LEU A 61 1.82 -13.84 11.25
C LEU A 61 1.12 -14.40 9.99
N HIS A 62 0.51 -13.54 9.18
CA HIS A 62 -0.14 -13.96 7.94
C HIS A 62 0.79 -14.72 6.98
N ARG A 63 2.09 -14.38 6.93
CA ARG A 63 3.06 -15.12 6.11
C ARG A 63 3.45 -16.45 6.72
N PHE A 64 3.50 -16.51 8.05
CA PHE A 64 3.80 -17.72 8.79
C PHE A 64 2.67 -18.75 8.61
N VAL A 65 1.40 -18.33 8.76
CA VAL A 65 0.21 -19.16 8.53
C VAL A 65 0.16 -19.74 7.11
N MET A 66 0.51 -18.94 6.11
CA MET A 66 0.54 -19.37 4.71
C MET A 66 1.82 -20.13 4.32
N ASN A 67 2.80 -20.23 5.22
CA ASN A 67 4.12 -20.83 4.94
C ASN A 67 4.81 -20.24 3.69
N VAL A 68 4.68 -18.93 3.48
CA VAL A 68 5.17 -18.26 2.26
C VAL A 68 6.53 -17.57 2.48
N CYS A 69 7.53 -18.08 1.76
CA CYS A 69 8.88 -17.54 1.69
C CYS A 69 8.97 -16.34 0.72
N ASN A 70 10.15 -15.72 0.60
CA ASN A 70 10.34 -14.44 -0.09
C ASN A 70 9.88 -14.44 -1.56
N GLY A 71 9.28 -13.33 -2.00
CA GLY A 71 8.95 -13.06 -3.41
C GLY A 71 7.45 -12.90 -3.67
N GLU A 72 6.64 -13.55 -2.84
CA GLU A 72 5.17 -13.51 -2.87
C GLU A 72 4.65 -12.57 -1.77
N GLU A 73 3.52 -11.91 -2.02
CA GLU A 73 2.83 -11.06 -1.04
C GLU A 73 1.54 -11.76 -0.60
N ILE A 74 1.12 -11.52 0.64
CA ILE A 74 -0.16 -12.05 1.17
C ILE A 74 -1.10 -10.88 1.39
N HIS A 75 -2.29 -10.95 0.82
CA HIS A 75 -3.35 -9.97 1.00
C HIS A 75 -4.43 -10.49 1.96
N HIS A 76 -5.02 -9.58 2.73
CA HIS A 76 -6.15 -9.90 3.62
C HIS A 76 -7.43 -9.52 2.89
N ILE A 77 -8.26 -10.51 2.55
CA ILE A 77 -9.44 -10.35 1.68
C ILE A 77 -10.41 -9.32 2.27
N ASN A 78 -10.64 -9.37 3.59
CA ASN A 78 -11.52 -8.42 4.29
C ASN A 78 -10.83 -7.09 4.70
N GLY A 79 -9.53 -6.92 4.43
CA GLY A 79 -8.74 -5.76 4.83
C GLY A 79 -8.39 -5.66 6.33
N ASN A 80 -8.86 -6.59 7.17
CA ASN A 80 -8.55 -6.66 8.58
C ASN A 80 -7.25 -7.45 8.84
N ARG A 81 -6.19 -6.75 9.27
CA ARG A 81 -4.85 -7.33 9.52
C ARG A 81 -4.75 -8.17 10.78
N LEU A 82 -5.77 -8.14 11.65
CA LEU A 82 -5.87 -9.01 12.83
C LEU A 82 -6.55 -10.34 12.51
N ASP A 83 -7.29 -10.45 11.40
CA ASP A 83 -7.88 -11.70 10.93
C ASP A 83 -6.89 -12.46 10.03
N ASN A 84 -6.12 -13.35 10.64
CA ASN A 84 -5.06 -14.15 10.01
C ASN A 84 -5.52 -15.59 9.75
N ARG A 85 -6.84 -15.83 9.66
CA ARG A 85 -7.39 -17.13 9.24
C ARG A 85 -7.10 -17.37 7.76
N ARG A 86 -6.80 -18.61 7.37
CA ARG A 86 -6.43 -18.98 5.99
C ARG A 86 -7.46 -18.56 4.96
N GLU A 87 -8.74 -18.69 5.26
CA GLU A 87 -9.83 -18.29 4.39
C GLU A 87 -9.92 -16.77 4.15
N ASN A 88 -9.25 -15.97 4.99
CA ASN A 88 -9.14 -14.52 4.83
C ASN A 88 -7.81 -14.10 4.17
N LEU A 89 -6.93 -15.03 3.83
CA LEU A 89 -5.60 -14.75 3.26
C LEU A 89 -5.51 -15.27 1.83
N GLU A 90 -5.01 -14.43 0.93
CA GLU A 90 -4.72 -14.82 -0.46
C GLU A 90 -3.26 -14.50 -0.82
N ILE A 91 -2.63 -15.41 -1.59
CA ILE A 91 -1.33 -15.12 -2.21
C ILE A 91 -1.60 -14.20 -3.41
N THR A 92 -0.94 -13.06 -3.43
CA THR A 92 -1.05 -12.08 -4.51
C THR A 92 0.33 -11.73 -5.05
N THR A 93 0.39 -11.36 -6.33
CA THR A 93 1.63 -10.79 -6.88
C THR A 93 1.82 -9.35 -6.40
N ARG A 94 3.07 -8.89 -6.29
CA ARG A 94 3.38 -7.48 -5.98
C ARG A 94 2.64 -6.51 -6.91
N SER A 95 2.48 -6.89 -8.17
CA SER A 95 1.80 -6.14 -9.23
C SER A 95 0.30 -5.97 -8.97
N GLU A 96 -0.36 -7.03 -8.48
CA GLU A 96 -1.79 -7.05 -8.19
C GLU A 96 -2.11 -6.30 -6.89
N HIS A 97 -1.33 -6.54 -5.84
CA HIS A 97 -1.43 -5.83 -4.58
C HIS A 97 -1.29 -4.30 -4.76
N GLN A 98 -0.30 -3.84 -5.54
CA GLN A 98 -0.13 -2.42 -5.84
C GLN A 98 -1.31 -1.84 -6.61
N ARG A 99 -1.93 -2.60 -7.52
CA ARG A 99 -3.11 -2.14 -8.28
C ARG A 99 -4.32 -1.89 -7.38
N GLN A 100 -4.57 -2.79 -6.44
CA GLN A 100 -5.69 -2.70 -5.51
C GLN A 100 -5.53 -1.49 -4.58
N HIS A 101 -4.33 -1.27 -4.02
CA HIS A 101 -4.08 -0.16 -3.09
C HIS A 101 -3.87 1.20 -3.76
N HIS A 102 -3.42 1.25 -5.02
CA HIS A 102 -3.19 2.50 -5.75
C HIS A 102 -4.26 2.79 -6.80
N SER A 103 -5.42 2.14 -6.72
CA SER A 103 -6.55 2.37 -7.64
C SER A 103 -6.98 3.84 -7.67
N HIS A 104 -7.07 4.51 -6.51
CA HIS A 104 -7.37 5.94 -6.41
C HIS A 104 -6.31 6.82 -7.07
N ILE A 105 -5.02 6.49 -6.90
CA ILE A 105 -3.90 7.19 -7.54
C ILE A 105 -3.95 7.00 -9.05
N THR A 106 -4.26 5.78 -9.52
CA THR A 106 -4.39 5.46 -10.94
C THR A 106 -5.53 6.23 -11.58
N SER A 107 -6.69 6.28 -10.91
CA SER A 107 -7.85 7.09 -11.32
C SER A 107 -7.52 8.58 -11.37
N ALA A 108 -6.81 9.10 -10.37
CA ALA A 108 -6.34 10.48 -10.37
C ALA A 108 -5.36 10.76 -11.52
N ARG A 109 -4.38 9.87 -11.76
CA ARG A 109 -3.44 9.96 -12.89
C ARG A 109 -4.15 9.91 -14.24
N ASN A 110 -5.14 9.04 -14.40
CA ASN A 110 -5.95 8.94 -15.61
C ASN A 110 -6.75 10.23 -15.86
N ARG A 111 -7.33 10.81 -14.81
CA ARG A 111 -7.96 12.14 -14.90
C ARG A 111 -6.95 13.22 -15.30
N SER A 112 -5.75 13.23 -14.69
CA SER A 112 -4.68 14.16 -15.08
C SER A 112 -4.20 13.94 -16.52
N ASN A 113 -4.15 12.70 -17.04
CA ASN A 113 -3.85 12.42 -18.45
C ASN A 113 -4.88 13.08 -19.38
N ARG A 114 -6.17 13.07 -18.99
CA ARG A 114 -7.26 13.66 -19.77
C ARG A 114 -7.19 15.18 -19.80
N ILE A 115 -6.81 15.81 -18.69
CA ILE A 115 -6.73 17.28 -18.58
C ILE A 115 -5.40 17.81 -19.17
N TYR A 116 -4.30 17.10 -18.96
CA TYR A 116 -2.97 17.51 -19.38
C TYR A 116 -2.36 16.47 -20.33
N PRO A 117 -2.23 16.77 -21.64
CA PRO A 117 -1.68 15.83 -22.62
C PRO A 117 -0.17 15.61 -22.42
N LEU A 118 0.32 14.45 -22.87
CA LEU A 118 1.76 14.14 -22.88
C LEU A 118 2.55 15.00 -23.86
N SER A 119 1.90 15.54 -24.89
CA SER A 119 2.53 16.40 -25.88
C SER A 119 1.92 17.79 -25.80
N ARG A 120 2.77 18.82 -25.86
CA ARG A 120 2.33 20.22 -25.92
C ARG A 120 3.33 21.09 -26.67
N HIS A 121 2.89 22.24 -27.15
CA HIS A 121 3.78 23.23 -27.72
C HIS A 121 4.52 23.98 -26.61
N CYS A 122 5.81 24.19 -26.82
CA CYS A 122 6.67 25.00 -25.96
C CYS A 122 6.22 26.46 -25.97
N LEU A 123 5.99 27.07 -24.81
CA LEU A 123 5.59 28.48 -24.74
C LEU A 123 6.69 29.46 -25.18
N GLY A 124 7.95 29.02 -25.19
CA GLY A 124 9.08 29.87 -25.56
C GLY A 124 9.46 29.82 -27.04
N CYS A 125 9.39 28.64 -27.67
CA CYS A 125 9.84 28.46 -29.06
C CYS A 125 8.82 27.76 -29.96
N GLY A 126 7.61 27.47 -29.49
CA GLY A 126 6.55 26.81 -30.25
C GLY A 126 6.77 25.31 -30.50
N LYS A 127 7.99 24.77 -30.35
CA LYS A 127 8.29 23.36 -30.61
C LYS A 127 7.36 22.41 -29.84
N LEU A 128 6.77 21.44 -30.54
CA LEU A 128 6.03 20.33 -29.93
C LEU A 128 7.02 19.42 -29.16
N PHE A 129 6.72 19.13 -27.91
CA PHE A 129 7.57 18.28 -27.07
C PHE A 129 6.75 17.40 -26.13
N ARG A 130 7.34 16.27 -25.74
CA ARG A 130 6.75 15.31 -24.81
C ARG A 130 7.14 15.65 -23.37
N VAL A 131 6.20 15.55 -22.45
CA VAL A 131 6.35 15.85 -21.03
C VAL A 131 6.17 14.56 -20.22
N HIS A 132 6.99 14.36 -19.19
CA HIS A 132 6.81 13.24 -18.26
C HIS A 132 5.43 13.32 -17.58
N PRO A 133 4.70 12.20 -17.39
CA PRO A 133 3.36 12.18 -16.83
C PRO A 133 3.15 13.06 -15.58
N ASP A 134 4.09 12.97 -14.64
CA ASP A 134 4.02 13.68 -13.36
C ASP A 134 4.32 15.19 -13.47
N HIS A 135 4.85 15.63 -14.61
CA HIS A 135 5.24 17.01 -14.85
C HIS A 135 4.32 17.74 -15.84
N ARG A 136 3.31 17.08 -16.41
CA ARG A 136 2.45 17.65 -17.47
C ARG A 136 1.71 18.92 -17.06
N GLY A 137 1.30 19.04 -15.80
CA GLY A 137 0.64 20.24 -15.28
C GLY A 137 1.57 21.45 -15.15
N ARG A 138 2.88 21.22 -15.02
CA ARG A 138 3.88 22.23 -14.63
C ARG A 138 4.89 22.58 -15.72
N ASN A 139 5.29 21.64 -16.56
CA ASN A 139 6.29 21.91 -17.61
C ASN A 139 5.66 22.68 -18.77
N ARG A 140 6.26 23.84 -19.07
CA ARG A 140 5.79 24.77 -20.13
C ARG A 140 6.76 24.91 -21.30
N TYR A 141 8.01 24.46 -21.12
CA TYR A 141 9.10 24.66 -22.07
C TYR A 141 9.75 23.34 -22.47
N CYS A 142 10.21 23.24 -23.72
CA CYS A 142 10.78 22.03 -24.30
C CYS A 142 12.15 21.63 -23.70
N SER A 143 12.84 22.58 -23.07
CA SER A 143 14.10 22.33 -22.38
C SER A 143 14.30 23.33 -21.25
N ARG A 144 15.24 23.02 -20.35
CA ARG A 144 15.67 23.93 -19.28
C ARG A 144 16.15 25.27 -19.85
N ASP A 145 16.92 25.23 -20.94
CA ASP A 145 17.45 26.42 -21.60
C ASP A 145 16.36 27.29 -22.21
N CYS A 146 15.35 26.66 -22.83
CA CYS A 146 14.20 27.39 -23.35
C CYS A 146 13.42 28.05 -22.20
N GLY A 147 13.24 27.35 -21.08
CA GLY A 147 12.62 27.92 -19.89
C GLY A 147 13.45 29.03 -19.24
N ASN A 148 14.78 28.95 -19.24
CA ASN A 148 15.65 30.00 -18.70
C ASN A 148 15.59 31.27 -19.55
N ARG A 149 15.61 31.13 -20.89
CA ARG A 149 15.48 32.26 -21.82
C ARG A 149 14.16 33.01 -21.70
N ASN A 150 13.09 32.32 -21.32
CA ASN A 150 11.73 32.87 -21.25
C ASN A 150 11.27 33.23 -19.83
N ARG A 151 12.02 32.84 -18.81
CA ARG A 151 11.85 33.36 -17.45
C ARG A 151 12.53 34.73 -17.37
N ARG A 152 11.82 35.78 -17.82
CA ARG A 152 12.24 37.16 -17.54
C ARG A 152 12.43 37.28 -16.02
N LYS A 153 13.63 37.69 -15.57
CA LYS A 153 13.82 38.17 -14.20
C LYS A 153 12.86 39.35 -14.05
N VAL A 154 11.89 39.25 -13.15
CA VAL A 154 11.16 40.42 -12.68
C VAL A 154 12.21 41.25 -11.95
N CYS A 155 12.81 42.22 -12.62
CA CYS A 155 13.58 43.25 -11.94
C CYS A 155 12.53 44.11 -11.23
N ASN A 156 12.46 44.01 -9.90
CA ASN A 156 11.83 45.06 -9.10
C ASN A 156 12.59 46.35 -9.40
N VAL A 157 11.91 47.28 -10.05
CA VAL A 157 12.41 48.65 -10.23
C VAL A 157 12.45 49.29 -8.85
N SER A 158 13.63 49.78 -8.47
CA SER A 158 13.90 50.52 -7.24
C SER A 158 13.31 51.92 -7.28
#